data_AF-A0AAV5Z162-F1
#
_entry.id   AF-A0AAV5Z162-F1
#
_cell.length_a   1.000
_cell.length_b   1.000
_cell.length_c   1.000
_cell.angle_alpha   90.00
_cell.angle_beta   90.00
_cell.angle_gamma   90.00
#
_symmetry.space_group_name_H-M   'P 1'
#
loop_
_entity.id
_entity.type
_entity.pdbx_description
1 polymer ?
#
loop_
_entity_poly.entity_id
_entity_poly.type
_entity_poly.pdbx_seq_one_letter_code
_entity_poly.pdbx_strand_id
1 'polypeptide(L)'
;MARKAAQSRRLPRSAFLRGALIVVLAAVVSVVGYHALRFARSCASLDGAREVIEDHVRDKQVRRMARVLKTADREILAARTAVRVTTLTCGPSLLGGMICRGRYLINGQGVGMEAADHYFRIDYSLLAGWRAKSVTETSGLRYSLAPCRCSWAADGR
;
A
#
# COMPACT_ATOMS: atom_id res chain seq x y z
N MET A 1 -15.95 -24.94 -69.19
CA MET A 1 -16.63 -24.58 -67.92
C MET A 1 -15.58 -24.15 -66.90
N ALA A 2 -15.73 -22.95 -66.33
CA ALA A 2 -14.67 -22.18 -65.68
C ALA A 2 -14.30 -22.67 -64.27
N ARG A 3 -13.00 -22.87 -64.01
CA ARG A 3 -12.44 -23.05 -62.66
C ARG A 3 -12.35 -21.67 -61.98
N LYS A 4 -13.17 -21.42 -60.96
CA LYS A 4 -13.04 -20.26 -60.07
C LYS A 4 -11.84 -20.47 -59.15
N ALA A 5 -10.74 -19.76 -59.41
CA ALA A 5 -9.60 -19.71 -58.52
C ALA A 5 -9.97 -18.93 -57.25
N ALA A 6 -9.90 -19.58 -56.09
CA ALA A 6 -10.04 -18.94 -54.79
C ALA A 6 -8.83 -18.02 -54.57
N GLN A 7 -9.05 -16.73 -54.76
CA GLN A 7 -8.04 -15.69 -54.55
C GLN A 7 -7.85 -15.51 -53.03
N SER A 8 -6.89 -16.24 -52.47
CA SER A 8 -6.40 -16.04 -51.10
C SER A 8 -5.86 -14.60 -50.99
N ARG A 9 -6.69 -13.68 -50.49
CA ARG A 9 -6.27 -12.32 -50.10
C ARG A 9 -5.29 -12.44 -48.93
N ARG A 10 -3.99 -12.53 -49.22
CA ARG A 10 -2.95 -12.35 -48.22
C ARG A 10 -2.94 -10.87 -47.81
N LEU A 11 -3.26 -10.60 -46.56
CA LEU A 11 -3.18 -9.25 -45.98
C LEU A 11 -1.74 -8.72 -46.16
N PRO A 12 -1.56 -7.47 -46.63
CA PRO A 12 -0.24 -6.91 -46.83
C PRO A 12 0.49 -6.78 -45.50
N ARG A 13 1.80 -7.10 -45.48
CA ARG A 13 2.67 -7.03 -44.29
C ARG A 13 2.59 -5.70 -43.54
N SER A 14 2.33 -4.60 -44.26
CA SER A 14 2.14 -3.26 -43.68
C SER A 14 0.89 -3.13 -42.80
N ALA A 15 -0.19 -3.86 -43.10
CA ALA A 15 -1.39 -3.90 -42.26
C ALA A 15 -1.16 -4.67 -40.96
N PHE A 16 -0.37 -5.76 -41.01
CA PHE A 16 0.04 -6.50 -39.82
C PHE A 16 0.94 -5.68 -38.90
N LEU A 17 1.91 -4.94 -39.45
CA LEU A 17 2.79 -4.06 -38.66
C LEU A 17 2.03 -2.91 -37.98
N ARG A 18 1.05 -2.31 -38.68
CA ARG A 18 0.19 -1.26 -38.10
C ARG A 18 -0.72 -1.82 -37.02
N GLY A 19 -1.31 -3.01 -37.22
CA GLY A 19 -2.10 -3.68 -36.19
C GLY A 19 -1.29 -4.02 -34.94
N ALA A 20 -0.08 -4.55 -35.11
CA ALA A 20 0.84 -4.83 -34.01
C ALA A 20 1.22 -3.56 -33.23
N LEU A 21 1.51 -2.46 -33.93
CA LEU A 21 1.84 -1.17 -33.30
C LEU A 21 0.67 -0.64 -32.44
N ILE A 22 -0.56 -0.72 -32.94
CA ILE A 22 -1.76 -0.29 -32.22
C ILE A 22 -1.97 -1.13 -30.96
N VAL A 23 -1.78 -2.45 -31.05
CA VAL A 23 -1.90 -3.36 -29.89
C VAL A 23 -0.82 -3.04 -28.85
N VAL A 24 0.42 -2.78 -29.26
CA VAL A 24 1.50 -2.40 -28.34
C VAL A 24 1.21 -1.05 -27.68
N LEU A 25 0.76 -0.04 -28.43
CA LEU A 25 0.39 1.26 -27.89
C LEU A 25 -0.77 1.15 -26.88
N ALA A 26 -1.80 0.38 -27.20
CA ALA A 26 -2.92 0.14 -26.29
C ALA A 26 -2.47 -0.60 -25.02
N ALA A 27 -1.57 -1.57 -25.13
CA ALA A 27 -0.98 -2.26 -23.99
C ALA A 27 -0.17 -1.30 -23.10
N VAL A 28 0.67 -0.44 -23.70
CA VAL A 28 1.47 0.55 -22.96
C VAL A 28 0.56 1.56 -22.25
N VAL A 29 -0.46 2.10 -22.93
CA VAL A 29 -1.42 3.05 -22.33
C VAL A 29 -2.20 2.39 -21.19
N SER A 30 -2.60 1.13 -21.34
CA SER A 30 -3.29 0.38 -20.30
C SER A 30 -2.40 0.14 -19.08
N VAL A 31 -1.13 -0.18 -19.29
CA VAL A 31 -0.14 -0.35 -18.22
C VAL A 31 0.10 0.98 -17.49
N VAL A 32 0.31 2.08 -18.23
CA VAL A 32 0.50 3.42 -17.65
C VAL A 32 -0.74 3.87 -16.86
N GLY A 33 -1.94 3.71 -17.43
CA GLY A 33 -3.19 4.04 -16.76
C GLY A 33 -3.42 3.20 -15.50
N TYR A 34 -3.12 1.90 -15.56
CA TYR A 34 -3.17 1.01 -14.41
C TYR A 34 -2.22 1.45 -13.28
N HIS A 35 -0.99 1.83 -13.61
CA HIS A 35 -0.02 2.32 -12.63
C HIS A 35 -0.43 3.67 -12.03
N ALA A 36 -0.93 4.60 -12.84
CA ALA A 36 -1.40 5.91 -12.36
C ALA A 36 -2.57 5.77 -11.39
N LEU A 37 -3.54 4.91 -11.71
CA LEU A 37 -4.73 4.70 -10.90
C LEU A 37 -4.41 3.95 -9.60
N ARG A 38 -3.44 3.04 -9.64
CA ARG A 38 -2.90 2.37 -8.46
C ARG A 38 -2.13 3.33 -7.54
N PHE A 39 -1.32 4.22 -8.12
CA PHE A 39 -0.59 5.25 -7.39
C PHE A 39 -1.52 6.25 -6.71
N ALA A 40 -2.49 6.81 -7.45
CA ALA A 40 -3.47 7.74 -6.90
C ALA A 40 -4.23 7.15 -5.71
N ARG A 41 -4.61 5.86 -5.80
CA ARG A 41 -5.26 5.13 -4.70
C ARG A 41 -4.34 4.91 -3.50
N SER A 42 -3.06 4.66 -3.73
CA SER A 42 -2.07 4.55 -2.63
C SER A 42 -1.88 5.88 -1.89
N CYS A 43 -1.95 7.02 -2.57
CA CYS A 43 -1.78 8.32 -1.91
C CYS A 43 -3.04 8.77 -1.16
N ALA A 44 -4.23 8.49 -1.69
CA ALA A 44 -5.51 8.89 -1.09
C ALA A 44 -5.81 8.24 0.27
N SER A 45 -5.05 7.21 0.67
CA SER A 45 -5.31 6.41 1.88
C SER A 45 -4.22 6.56 2.95
N LEU A 46 -3.34 7.57 2.85
CA LEU A 46 -2.29 7.79 3.85
C LEU A 46 -2.83 8.12 5.25
N ASP A 47 -3.92 8.89 5.35
CA ASP A 47 -4.52 9.21 6.66
C ASP A 47 -5.18 7.98 7.31
N GLY A 48 -5.91 7.17 6.53
CA GLY A 48 -6.47 5.91 7.02
C GLY A 48 -5.40 4.88 7.36
N ALA A 49 -4.28 4.87 6.62
CA ALA A 49 -3.12 4.05 6.95
C ALA A 49 -2.52 4.44 8.30
N ARG A 50 -2.39 5.74 8.55
CA ARG A 50 -1.87 6.30 9.80
C ARG A 50 -2.73 5.88 10.99
N GLU A 51 -4.03 6.13 10.92
CA GLU A 51 -4.98 5.82 12.00
C GLU A 51 -4.91 4.35 12.42
N VAL A 52 -4.96 3.43 11.44
CA VAL A 52 -4.93 2.00 11.73
C VAL A 52 -3.57 1.53 12.25
N ILE A 53 -2.47 2.15 11.83
CA ILE A 53 -1.14 1.89 12.41
C ILE A 53 -1.09 2.36 13.87
N GLU A 54 -1.56 3.58 14.16
CA GLU A 54 -1.58 4.15 15.51
C GLU A 54 -2.41 3.28 16.48
N ASP A 55 -3.59 2.84 16.05
CA ASP A 55 -4.45 1.92 16.81
C ASP A 55 -3.76 0.57 17.05
N HIS A 56 -3.17 -0.03 16.01
CA HIS A 56 -2.50 -1.33 16.14
C HIS A 56 -1.31 -1.30 17.10
N VAL A 57 -0.47 -0.28 17.00
CA VAL A 57 0.69 -0.11 17.88
C VAL A 57 0.23 0.11 19.33
N ARG A 58 -0.82 0.91 19.53
CA ARG A 58 -1.41 1.14 20.86
C ARG A 58 -1.91 -0.17 21.46
N ASP A 59 -2.71 -0.91 20.71
CA ASP A 59 -3.22 -2.22 21.10
C ASP A 59 -2.11 -3.21 21.44
N LYS A 60 -1.05 -3.26 20.60
CA LYS A 60 0.10 -4.14 20.82
C LYS A 60 0.83 -3.76 22.11
N GLN A 61 1.02 -2.48 22.37
CA GLN A 61 1.68 -1.99 23.58
C GLN A 61 0.85 -2.28 24.84
N VAL A 62 -0.45 -1.99 24.80
CA VAL A 62 -1.38 -2.30 25.89
C VAL A 62 -1.37 -3.79 26.17
N ARG A 63 -1.49 -4.65 25.14
CA ARG A 63 -1.43 -6.12 25.31
C ARG A 63 -0.10 -6.59 25.91
N ARG A 64 1.02 -5.96 25.54
CA ARG A 64 2.35 -6.31 26.06
C ARG A 64 2.46 -5.99 27.56
N MET A 65 2.05 -4.80 27.97
CA MET A 65 2.10 -4.37 29.37
C MET A 65 1.00 -5.03 30.23
N ALA A 66 -0.15 -5.33 29.64
CA ALA A 66 -1.25 -6.06 30.28
C ALA A 66 -0.86 -7.45 30.79
N ARG A 67 0.18 -8.09 30.24
CA ARG A 67 0.73 -9.35 30.76
C ARG A 67 1.36 -9.20 32.16
N VAL A 68 1.71 -7.98 32.53
CA VAL A 68 2.40 -7.65 33.80
C VAL A 68 1.44 -6.98 34.79
N LEU A 69 0.28 -6.50 34.32
CA LEU A 69 -0.67 -5.67 35.09
C LEU A 69 -2.01 -6.37 35.35
N LYS A 70 -2.67 -5.99 36.46
CA LYS A 70 -4.04 -6.38 36.79
C LYS A 70 -5.04 -5.76 35.80
N THR A 71 -6.23 -6.35 35.68
CA THR A 71 -7.23 -5.99 34.65
C THR A 71 -7.67 -4.53 34.69
N ALA A 72 -7.87 -3.94 35.87
CA ALA A 72 -8.27 -2.54 36.02
C ALA A 72 -7.20 -1.54 35.52
N ASP A 73 -5.91 -1.91 35.66
CA ASP A 73 -4.80 -1.07 35.19
C ASP A 73 -4.68 -1.08 33.66
N ARG A 74 -5.29 -2.04 32.97
CA ARG A 74 -5.24 -2.16 31.50
C ARG A 74 -6.04 -1.08 30.81
N GLU A 75 -7.23 -0.76 31.32
CA GLU A 75 -8.09 0.29 30.75
C GLU A 75 -7.47 1.67 30.95
N ILE A 76 -6.90 1.92 32.13
CA ILE A 76 -6.16 3.15 32.45
C ILE A 76 -4.92 3.27 31.55
N LEU A 77 -4.19 2.17 31.36
CA LEU A 77 -3.03 2.15 30.48
C LEU A 77 -3.42 2.45 29.02
N ALA A 78 -4.51 1.85 28.52
CA ALA A 78 -4.99 2.11 27.17
C ALA A 78 -5.35 3.58 26.97
N ALA A 79 -6.04 4.19 27.95
CA ALA A 79 -6.40 5.61 27.93
C ALA A 79 -5.17 6.55 27.95
N ARG A 80 -4.08 6.12 28.59
CA ARG A 80 -2.84 6.91 28.71
C ARG A 80 -1.82 6.65 27.60
N THR A 81 -2.02 5.62 26.78
CA THR A 81 -1.09 5.26 25.71
C THR A 81 -1.41 6.08 24.47
N ALA A 82 -0.65 7.15 24.27
CA ALA A 82 -0.68 7.95 23.06
C ALA A 82 0.33 7.40 22.05
N VAL A 83 -0.13 7.06 20.85
CA VAL A 83 0.75 6.68 19.74
C VAL A 83 0.61 7.72 18.64
N ARG A 84 1.73 8.19 18.11
CA ARG A 84 1.75 9.14 17.00
C ARG A 84 2.75 8.70 15.95
N VAL A 85 2.28 8.49 14.72
CA VAL A 85 3.18 8.30 13.58
C VAL A 85 3.78 9.66 13.21
N THR A 86 5.09 9.75 13.07
CA THR A 86 5.83 10.99 12.77
C THR A 86 6.25 11.07 11.30
N THR A 87 6.61 9.92 10.73
CA THR A 87 6.87 9.78 9.30
C THR A 87 6.17 8.54 8.80
N LEU A 88 5.62 8.62 7.60
CA LEU A 88 4.97 7.49 6.95
C LEU A 88 5.23 7.56 5.46
N THR A 89 5.68 6.46 4.88
CA THR A 89 5.78 6.33 3.43
C THR A 89 5.17 5.01 3.03
N CYS A 90 4.18 5.05 2.15
CA CYS A 90 3.44 3.88 1.75
C CYS A 90 3.57 3.63 0.24
N GLY A 91 3.51 2.37 -0.15
CA GLY A 91 3.48 1.95 -1.54
C GLY A 91 2.54 0.76 -1.74
N PRO A 92 2.12 0.50 -2.97
CA PRO A 92 1.29 -0.65 -3.28
C PRO A 92 2.07 -1.96 -3.07
N SER A 93 1.41 -2.98 -2.53
CA SER A 93 1.98 -4.33 -2.45
C SER A 93 1.65 -5.15 -3.68
N LEU A 94 2.60 -5.93 -4.20
CA LEU A 94 2.36 -6.93 -5.25
C LEU A 94 1.33 -7.99 -4.82
N LEU A 95 1.22 -8.27 -3.53
CA LEU A 95 0.34 -9.31 -2.95
C LEU A 95 -1.05 -8.79 -2.53
N GLY A 96 -1.42 -7.59 -2.98
CA GLY A 96 -2.64 -6.89 -2.56
C GLY A 96 -2.45 -6.08 -1.28
N GLY A 97 -3.23 -4.99 -1.15
CA GLY A 97 -3.10 -4.02 -0.05
C GLY A 97 -1.96 -3.02 -0.24
N MET A 98 -1.49 -2.47 0.88
CA MET A 98 -0.48 -1.42 0.97
C MET A 98 0.63 -1.81 1.94
N ILE A 99 1.86 -1.42 1.66
CA ILE A 99 2.98 -1.57 2.60
C ILE A 99 3.47 -0.17 2.97
N CYS A 100 3.58 0.10 4.25
CA CYS A 100 4.02 1.35 4.81
C CYS A 100 5.30 1.16 5.61
N ARG A 101 6.25 2.07 5.43
CA ARG A 101 7.41 2.30 6.27
C ARG A 101 7.13 3.53 7.10
N GLY A 102 7.23 3.45 8.42
CA GLY A 102 6.98 4.62 9.26
C GLY A 102 7.74 4.59 10.57
N ARG A 103 7.87 5.78 11.15
CA ARG A 103 8.38 5.99 12.51
C ARG A 103 7.22 6.48 13.35
N TYR A 104 7.21 6.07 14.61
CA TYR A 104 6.17 6.47 15.55
C TYR A 104 6.76 6.68 16.94
N LEU A 105 6.04 7.48 17.72
CA LEU A 105 6.30 7.74 19.11
C LEU A 105 5.23 7.06 19.95
N ILE A 106 5.62 6.49 21.09
CA ILE A 106 4.71 6.05 22.14
C ILE A 106 4.93 6.99 23.33
N ASN A 107 3.89 7.71 23.75
CA ASN A 107 3.95 8.70 24.83
C ASN A 107 5.08 9.73 24.64
N GLY A 108 5.31 10.14 23.39
CA GLY A 108 6.38 11.09 23.03
C GLY A 108 7.79 10.48 22.95
N GLN A 109 7.96 9.18 23.23
CA GLN A 109 9.24 8.49 23.17
C GLN A 109 9.36 7.66 21.88
N GLY A 110 10.52 7.77 21.22
CA GLY A 110 10.88 6.90 20.10
C GLY A 110 11.10 5.46 20.57
N VAL A 111 10.77 4.49 19.73
CA VAL A 111 10.88 3.07 20.05
C VAL A 111 12.10 2.47 19.35
N GLY A 112 13.07 1.95 20.12
CA GLY A 112 14.30 1.30 19.61
C GLY A 112 15.59 2.05 19.98
N MET A 113 16.75 1.38 19.85
CA MET A 113 18.07 2.00 20.14
C MET A 113 18.51 3.05 19.11
N GLU A 114 17.82 3.12 17.98
CA GLU A 114 17.84 4.22 17.03
C GLU A 114 16.38 4.33 16.55
N ALA A 115 15.95 5.48 16.05
CA ALA A 115 14.61 5.69 15.49
C ALA A 115 14.39 4.83 14.21
N ALA A 116 14.34 3.52 14.39
CA ALA A 116 14.33 2.52 13.33
C ALA A 116 12.96 2.54 12.66
N ASP A 117 12.98 2.39 11.35
CA ASP A 117 11.75 2.36 10.59
C ASP A 117 11.02 1.04 10.82
N HIS A 118 9.73 1.15 11.14
CA HIS A 118 8.82 0.03 11.27
C HIS A 118 8.07 -0.18 9.96
N TYR A 119 7.83 -1.43 9.62
CA TYR A 119 7.19 -1.81 8.37
C TYR A 119 5.85 -2.47 8.65
N PHE A 120 4.80 -1.96 8.01
CA PHE A 120 3.42 -2.37 8.19
C PHE A 120 2.82 -2.78 6.86
N ARG A 121 2.09 -3.88 6.82
CA ARG A 121 1.20 -4.24 5.72
C ARG A 121 -0.22 -3.92 6.15
N ILE A 122 -0.90 -3.13 5.34
CA ILE A 122 -2.30 -2.71 5.54
C ILE A 122 -3.15 -3.35 4.45
N ASP A 123 -4.15 -4.12 4.86
CA ASP A 123 -5.14 -4.66 3.94
C ASP A 123 -6.38 -3.76 3.91
N TYR A 124 -6.81 -3.38 2.72
CA TYR A 124 -7.98 -2.52 2.50
C TYR A 124 -9.16 -3.32 1.95
N SER A 125 -10.36 -3.05 2.46
CA SER A 125 -11.58 -3.65 1.93
C SER A 125 -12.19 -2.76 0.86
N LEU A 126 -12.24 -3.25 -0.38
CA LEU A 126 -12.91 -2.60 -1.52
C LEU A 126 -14.41 -2.44 -1.27
N LEU A 127 -15.02 -3.44 -0.64
CA LEU A 127 -16.47 -3.49 -0.36
C LEU A 127 -16.89 -2.51 0.75
N ALA A 128 -15.94 -2.07 1.59
CA ALA A 128 -16.20 -1.13 2.68
C ALA A 128 -15.66 0.29 2.36
N GLY A 129 -15.63 0.66 1.07
CA GLY A 129 -15.21 1.99 0.65
C GLY A 129 -13.72 2.27 0.91
N TRP A 130 -12.85 1.28 0.73
CA TRP A 130 -11.41 1.40 0.95
C TRP A 130 -11.01 1.76 2.39
N ARG A 131 -11.77 1.25 3.37
CA ARG A 131 -11.35 1.29 4.77
C ARG A 131 -10.27 0.25 5.03
N ALA A 132 -9.25 0.67 5.78
CA ALA A 132 -8.24 -0.24 6.29
C ALA A 132 -8.93 -1.26 7.21
N LYS A 133 -8.75 -2.55 6.93
CA LYS A 133 -9.43 -3.65 7.61
C LYS A 133 -8.51 -4.32 8.63
N SER A 134 -7.23 -4.40 8.31
CA SER A 134 -6.22 -5.02 9.16
C SER A 134 -4.86 -4.42 8.88
N VAL A 135 -4.02 -4.41 9.91
CA VAL A 135 -2.60 -4.09 9.79
C VAL A 135 -1.76 -5.16 10.48
N THR A 136 -0.64 -5.47 9.86
CA THR A 136 0.34 -6.44 10.37
C THR A 136 1.73 -5.86 10.24
N GLU A 137 2.56 -6.02 11.26
CA GLU A 137 3.99 -5.70 11.13
C GLU A 137 4.69 -6.75 10.25
N THR A 138 5.62 -6.28 9.41
CA THR A 138 6.35 -7.10 8.45
C THR A 138 7.84 -6.74 8.42
N SER A 139 8.65 -7.51 7.68
CA SER A 139 10.04 -7.14 7.40
C SER A 139 10.17 -6.04 6.33
N GLY A 140 11.28 -5.31 6.37
CA GLY A 140 11.58 -4.22 5.44
C GLY A 140 11.76 -4.62 3.98
N LEU A 141 12.07 -5.90 3.71
CA LEU A 141 12.21 -6.44 2.35
C LEU A 141 10.93 -6.25 1.51
N ARG A 142 9.75 -6.28 2.14
CA ARG A 142 8.50 -6.10 1.38
C ARG A 142 8.31 -4.67 0.88
N TYR A 143 8.80 -3.69 1.64
CA TYR A 143 8.68 -2.28 1.28
C TYR A 143 9.66 -1.87 0.17
N SER A 144 10.85 -2.49 0.10
CA SER A 144 11.80 -2.23 -1.00
C SER A 144 11.25 -2.65 -2.36
N LEU A 145 10.35 -3.64 -2.39
CA LEU A 145 9.69 -4.15 -3.59
C LEU A 145 8.43 -3.38 -4.01
N ALA A 146 8.05 -2.31 -3.30
CA ALA A 146 6.86 -1.51 -3.64
C ALA A 146 7.17 -0.51 -4.77
N PRO A 147 6.60 -0.68 -5.99
CA PRO A 147 6.76 0.28 -7.06
C PRO A 147 5.91 1.52 -6.78
N CYS A 148 6.52 2.70 -6.85
CA CYS A 148 5.92 4.00 -6.52
C CYS A 148 5.57 4.18 -5.03
N ARG A 149 5.80 5.39 -4.49
CA ARG A 149 5.68 5.68 -3.06
C ARG A 149 4.98 7.01 -2.83
N CYS A 150 4.10 7.07 -1.84
CA CYS A 150 3.48 8.28 -1.33
C CYS A 150 4.00 8.50 0.08
N SER A 151 4.39 9.73 0.41
CA SER A 151 4.91 10.06 1.75
C SER A 151 3.97 11.02 2.46
N TRP A 152 3.75 10.75 3.73
CA TRP A 152 3.22 11.66 4.71
C TRP A 152 4.37 12.01 5.67
N ALA A 153 4.80 13.26 5.65
CA ALA A 153 5.66 13.82 6.69
C ALA A 153 4.77 14.69 7.57
N ALA A 154 4.84 14.52 8.89
CA ALA A 154 4.08 15.35 9.81
C ALA A 154 4.51 16.84 9.78
N ASP A 155 5.58 17.18 9.07
CA ASP A 155 6.21 18.50 9.14
C ASP A 155 6.09 19.27 7.83
N GLY A 156 5.15 20.20 7.86
CA GLY A 156 5.06 21.35 6.96
C GLY A 156 4.61 22.62 7.69
N ARG A 157 4.84 22.72 9.00
CA ARG A 157 4.89 23.93 9.84
C ARG A 157 5.03 23.57 11.32
#